data_AF-A0A259D408-F1
#
_entry.id   AF-A0A259D408-F1
#
_cell.length_a   1.000
_cell.length_b   1.000
_cell.length_c   1.000
_cell.angle_alpha   90.00
_cell.angle_beta   90.00
_cell.angle_gamma   90.00
#
_symmetry.space_group_name_H-M   'P 1'
#
loop_
_entity.id
_entity.type
_entity.pdbx_description
1 polymer ?
#
loop_
_entity_poly.entity_id
_entity_poly.type
_entity_poly.pdbx_seq_one_letter_code
_entity_poly.pdbx_strand_id
1 'polypeptide(L)' 'MGLPDHSAFTKEFLESINAQCILITEKDAVKCSSVNDARIWVVPMTLELPNALADWLESILQRPDPNQYTL' A
#
# COMPACT_ATOMS: atom_id res chain seq x y z
N MET A 1 9.02 -14.14 0.85
CA MET A 1 10.12 -13.59 1.66
C MET A 1 9.54 -12.48 2.52
N GLY A 2 9.81 -12.43 3.82
CA GLY A 2 9.38 -11.32 4.67
C GLY A 2 10.46 -10.25 4.70
N LEU A 3 10.12 -9.02 4.32
CA LEU A 3 11.04 -7.88 4.34
C LEU A 3 10.57 -6.86 5.37
N PRO A 4 11.50 -6.16 6.07
CA PRO A 4 11.14 -5.03 6.92
C PRO A 4 10.34 -3.97 6.17
N ASP A 5 9.54 -3.21 6.90
CA ASP A 5 8.89 -2.04 6.30
C ASP A 5 9.95 -1.07 5.77
N HIS A 6 9.64 -0.40 4.67
CA HIS A 6 10.58 0.47 3.94
C HIS A 6 11.83 -0.18 3.33
N SER A 7 11.92 -1.51 3.25
CA SER A 7 13.03 -2.16 2.53
C SER A 7 13.16 -1.63 1.10
N ALA A 8 14.38 -1.28 0.69
CA ALA A 8 14.68 -0.74 -0.62
C ALA A 8 14.72 -1.85 -1.68
N PHE A 9 14.07 -1.63 -2.82
CA PHE A 9 14.08 -2.56 -3.95
C PHE A 9 15.08 -2.07 -4.98
N THR A 10 16.36 -2.19 -4.67
CA THR A 10 17.42 -1.83 -5.63
C THR A 10 17.50 -2.87 -6.75
N LYS A 11 18.12 -2.49 -7.85
CA LYS A 11 18.34 -3.40 -8.98
C LYS A 11 19.14 -4.64 -8.54
N GLU A 12 20.19 -4.44 -7.75
CA GLU A 12 21.06 -5.52 -7.26
C GLU A 12 20.29 -6.50 -6.36
N PHE A 13 19.41 -5.98 -5.49
CA PHE A 13 18.54 -6.82 -4.67
C PHE A 13 17.62 -7.68 -5.54
N LEU A 14 16.97 -7.08 -6.53
CA LEU A 14 16.05 -7.80 -7.41
C LEU A 14 16.77 -8.83 -8.29
N GLU A 15 17.96 -8.49 -8.81
CA GLU A 15 18.82 -9.42 -9.55
C GLU A 15 19.28 -10.61 -8.71
N SER A 16 19.47 -10.42 -7.40
CA SER A 16 19.84 -11.51 -6.49
C SER A 16 18.73 -12.55 -6.27
N ILE A 17 17.48 -12.21 -6.60
CA ILE A 17 16.34 -13.11 -6.48
C ILE A 17 16.32 -14.06 -7.69
N ASN A 18 16.64 -15.34 -7.44
CA ASN A 18 16.54 -16.39 -8.45
C ASN A 18 15.09 -16.90 -8.57
N ALA A 19 14.24 -16.07 -9.19
CA ALA A 19 12.86 -16.41 -9.51
C ALA A 19 12.49 -15.90 -10.90
N GLN A 20 11.55 -16.60 -11.56
CA GLN A 20 10.99 -16.19 -12.85
C GLN A 20 9.92 -15.11 -12.71
N CYS A 21 9.30 -15.01 -11.53
CA CYS A 21 8.25 -14.05 -11.21
C CYS A 21 8.41 -13.59 -9.75
N ILE A 22 8.29 -12.28 -9.53
CA ILE A 22 8.40 -11.61 -8.24
C ILE A 22 7.08 -10.87 -8.00
N LEU A 23 6.21 -11.46 -7.17
CA LEU A 23 4.95 -10.84 -6.77
C LEU A 23 5.17 -9.93 -5.56
N ILE A 24 4.72 -8.68 -5.68
CA ILE A 24 4.81 -7.67 -4.63
C ILE A 24 3.45 -6.99 -4.42
N THR A 25 3.30 -6.31 -3.28
CA THR A 25 2.10 -5.51 -2.98
C THR A 25 2.14 -4.18 -3.71
N GLU A 26 0.98 -3.52 -3.91
CA GLU A 26 0.94 -2.13 -4.41
C GLU A 26 1.77 -1.18 -3.54
N LYS A 27 1.77 -1.40 -2.22
CA LYS A 27 2.59 -0.63 -1.27
C LYS A 27 4.08 -0.73 -1.57
N ASP A 28 4.57 -1.90 -1.97
CA ASP A 28 5.98 -2.08 -2.27
C ASP A 28 6.34 -1.65 -3.71
N ALA A 29 5.37 -1.67 -4.62
CA ALA A 29 5.56 -1.28 -6.02
C ALA A 29 5.99 0.18 -6.19
N VAL A 30 5.56 1.10 -5.29
CA VAL A 30 5.99 2.52 -5.35
C VAL A 30 7.51 2.69 -5.22
N LYS A 31 8.22 1.68 -4.71
CA LYS A 31 9.68 1.67 -4.56
C LYS A 31 10.40 1.34 -5.87
N CYS A 32 9.70 0.84 -6.88
CA CYS A 32 10.27 0.37 -8.14
C CYS A 32 10.29 1.44 -9.24
N SER A 33 10.03 2.72 -8.93
CA SER A 33 9.94 3.79 -9.93
C SER A 33 11.19 3.97 -10.80
N SER A 34 12.36 3.62 -10.27
CA SER A 34 13.67 3.67 -10.96
C SER A 34 14.17 2.31 -11.45
N VAL A 35 13.42 1.23 -11.22
CA VAL A 35 13.82 -0.14 -11.58
C VAL A 35 12.87 -0.71 -12.61
N ASN A 36 13.44 -1.18 -13.72
CA ASN A 36 12.70 -1.86 -14.77
C ASN A 36 13.12 -3.32 -14.82
N ASP A 37 12.34 -4.19 -14.17
CA ASP A 37 12.52 -5.64 -14.17
C ASP A 37 11.21 -6.32 -14.56
N ALA A 38 11.21 -7.02 -15.71
CA ALA A 38 10.02 -7.65 -16.28
C ALA A 38 9.45 -8.80 -15.43
N ARG A 39 10.18 -9.23 -14.40
CA ARG A 39 9.74 -10.28 -13.47
C ARG A 39 8.83 -9.72 -12.38
N ILE A 40 8.76 -8.41 -12.20
CA ILE A 40 7.97 -7.78 -11.14
C ILE A 40 6.50 -7.72 -11.55
N TRP A 41 5.64 -8.23 -10.67
CA TRP A 41 4.19 -8.18 -10.81
C TRP A 41 3.58 -7.64 -9.52
N VAL A 42 2.63 -6.72 -9.67
CA VAL A 42 1.93 -6.10 -8.55
C VAL A 42 0.59 -6.79 -8.36
N VAL A 43 0.28 -7.18 -7.13
CA VAL A 43 -1.02 -7.72 -6.76
C VAL A 43 -1.90 -6.56 -6.27
N PRO A 44 -2.87 -6.09 -7.07
CA PRO A 44 -3.77 -5.03 -6.63
C PRO A 44 -4.73 -5.54 -5.56
N MET A 45 -5.09 -4.66 -4.63
CA MET A 45 -6.09 -4.95 -3.62
C MET A 45 -7.30 -4.04 -3.80
N THR A 46 -8.47 -4.63 -3.97
CA THR A 46 -9.74 -3.91 -3.95
C THR A 46 -10.42 -4.14 -2.61
N LEU A 47 -10.85 -3.06 -1.96
CA LEU A 47 -11.63 -3.09 -0.73
C LEU A 47 -12.92 -2.29 -0.93
N GLU A 48 -14.06 -2.92 -0.68
CA GLU A 48 -15.34 -2.22 -0.62
C GLU A 48 -15.53 -1.64 0.78
N LEU A 49 -15.73 -0.33 0.86
CA LEU A 49 -16.05 0.35 2.12
C LEU A 49 -17.57 0.49 2.24
N PRO A 50 -18.18 0.10 3.38
CA PRO A 50 -19.60 0.31 3.59
C PRO A 50 -19.95 1.81 3.56
N ASN A 51 -21.08 2.17 2.93
CA ASN A 51 -21.56 3.56 2.89
C ASN A 51 -21.67 4.18 4.30
N ALA A 52 -22.12 3.40 5.29
CA ALA A 52 -22.23 3.86 6.67
C ALA A 52 -20.88 4.33 7.28
N LEU A 53 -19.74 3.77 6.83
CA LEU A 53 -18.43 4.23 7.26
C LEU A 53 -18.09 5.59 6.63
N ALA A 54 -18.43 5.80 5.36
CA ALA A 54 -18.22 7.08 4.68
C ALA A 54 -19.07 8.18 5.32
N ASP A 55 -20.36 7.92 5.55
CA ASP A 55 -21.28 8.85 6.21
C ASP A 55 -20.78 9.25 7.62
N TRP A 56 -20.26 8.28 8.37
CA TRP A 56 -19.69 8.52 9.69
C TRP A 56 -18.40 9.35 9.63
N LEU A 57 -17.51 9.08 8.67
CA LEU A 57 -16.29 9.86 8.47
C LEU A 57 -16.62 11.32 8.13
N GLU A 58 -17.58 11.56 7.24
CA GLU A 58 -18.03 12.92 6.90
C GLU A 58 -18.57 13.67 8.12
N SER A 59 -19.39 13.01 8.92
CA SER A 59 -19.91 13.57 10.17
C SER A 59 -18.80 14.02 11.13
N ILE A 60 -17.67 13.29 11.18
CA ILE A 60 -16.52 13.66 12.02
C ILE A 60 -15.76 14.84 11.42
N LEU A 61 -15.47 14.81 10.12
CA LEU A 61 -14.70 15.86 9.46
C LEU A 61 -15.39 17.23 9.50
N GLN A 62 -16.73 17.25 9.56
CA GLN A 62 -17.51 18.48 9.67
C GLN A 62 -17.68 19.00 11.11
N ARG A 63 -17.11 18.33 12.12
CA ARG A 63 -17.22 18.81 13.50
C ARG A 63 -16.38 20.07 13.69
N PRO A 64 -16.96 21.17 14.21
CA PRO A 64 -16.24 22.41 14.45
C PRO A 64 -15.15 22.27 15.52
N ASP A 65 -15.26 21.26 16.40
CA ASP A 65 -14.20 20.84 17.33
C ASP A 65 -13.98 19.32 17.22
N PRO A 66 -12.82 18.86 16.71
CA PRO A 66 -12.52 17.45 16.55
C PRO A 66 -12.38 16.68 17.87
N ASN A 67 -12.37 17.36 19.02
CA ASN A 67 -12.25 16.74 20.35
C ASN A 67 -13.58 16.65 21.13
N GLN A 68 -14.67 17.24 20.63
CA GLN A 68 -15.98 17.09 21.28
C GLN A 68 -16.62 15.75 20.87
N TYR A 69 -16.37 14.72 21.68
CA TYR A 69 -17.13 13.47 21.67
C TYR A 69 -18.41 13.66 22.48
N THR A 70 -19.56 13.72 21.82
CA THR A 70 -20.87 13.57 22.47
C THR A 70 -21.24 12.08 22.46
N LEU A 71 -21.22 11.46 23.64
CA LEU A 71 -21.77 10.12 23.91
C LEU A 71 -23.30 10.19 23.96
#